data_AF-A0A1Z9ND88-F1
#
_entry.id   AF-A0A1Z9ND88-F1
#
_cell.length_a   1.000
_cell.length_b   1.000
_cell.length_c   1.000
_cell.angle_alpha   90.00
_cell.angle_beta   90.00
_cell.angle_gamma   90.00
#
_symmetry.space_group_name_H-M   'P 1'
#
loop_
_entity.id
_entity.type
_entity.pdbx_description
1 polymer ?
#
loop_
_entity_poly.entity_id
_entity_poly.type
_entity_poly.pdbx_seq_one_letter_code
_entity_poly.pdbx_strand_id
1 'polypeptide(L)'
;MKHGKKVNHLGRKVAHRKSMLANMASSLIEHKRISTTVSKAKALKQFVEPLITKSKKDTTHNRRLAFSALRDKYAVAELFRGVAQKVGDRPGGYTRVIKMGNRLGDNASMAMIELVDFNDVYNNEKVAPKKSTRRSRSRKKEGSGEIGVNSIVSEKQSTEKLVFEPKAQAKEAKAEKTEKDKDKDKQ
;
A
#
# COMPACT_ATOMS: atom_id res chain seq x y z
N MET A 1 -39.90 -4.67 -9.41
CA MET A 1 -39.41 -4.32 -8.04
C MET A 1 -38.00 -4.85 -7.80
N LYS A 2 -37.26 -4.35 -6.81
CA LYS A 2 -35.87 -4.76 -6.48
C LYS A 2 -35.75 -5.54 -5.15
N HIS A 3 -36.76 -6.34 -4.78
CA HIS A 3 -36.71 -7.15 -3.55
C HIS A 3 -35.55 -8.14 -3.57
N GLY A 4 -34.86 -8.32 -2.43
CA GLY A 4 -33.72 -9.23 -2.28
C GLY A 4 -32.39 -8.78 -2.90
N LYS A 5 -32.35 -7.67 -3.65
CA LYS A 5 -31.10 -7.16 -4.28
C LYS A 5 -30.22 -6.42 -3.27
N LYS A 6 -29.30 -7.17 -2.63
CA LYS A 6 -28.35 -6.64 -1.62
C LYS A 6 -27.07 -6.04 -2.20
N VAL A 7 -26.79 -6.25 -3.50
CA VAL A 7 -25.56 -5.77 -4.15
C VAL A 7 -25.74 -4.36 -4.70
N ASN A 8 -24.92 -3.42 -4.23
CA ASN A 8 -24.89 -2.06 -4.76
C ASN A 8 -24.12 -2.01 -6.09
N HIS A 9 -24.77 -1.52 -7.14
CA HIS A 9 -24.19 -1.43 -8.48
C HIS A 9 -23.31 -0.18 -8.67
N LEU A 10 -23.37 0.79 -7.75
CA LEU A 10 -22.56 2.02 -7.76
C LEU A 10 -22.62 2.81 -9.08
N GLY A 11 -23.73 2.71 -9.81
CA GLY A 11 -23.91 3.34 -11.12
C GLY A 11 -22.96 2.82 -12.21
N ARG A 12 -22.37 1.62 -12.06
CA ARG A 12 -21.39 1.06 -12.99
C ARG A 12 -21.81 -0.29 -13.55
N LYS A 13 -21.39 -0.56 -14.79
CA LYS A 13 -21.42 -1.90 -15.40
C LYS A 13 -20.62 -2.90 -14.55
N VAL A 14 -20.94 -4.18 -14.64
CA VAL A 14 -20.37 -5.24 -13.78
C VAL A 14 -18.84 -5.31 -13.88
N ALA A 15 -18.29 -5.28 -15.10
CA ALA A 15 -16.84 -5.33 -15.31
C ALA A 15 -16.12 -4.16 -14.65
N HIS A 16 -16.57 -2.93 -14.90
CA HIS A 16 -16.00 -1.72 -14.30
C HIS A 16 -16.14 -1.73 -12.77
N ARG A 17 -17.30 -2.18 -12.23
CA ARG A 17 -17.48 -2.29 -10.78
C ARG A 17 -16.48 -3.26 -10.15
N LYS A 18 -16.26 -4.42 -10.76
CA LYS A 18 -15.28 -5.41 -10.27
C LYS A 18 -13.87 -4.84 -10.28
N SER A 19 -13.42 -4.25 -11.38
CA SER A 19 -12.08 -3.64 -11.47
C SER A 19 -11.90 -2.48 -10.50
N MET A 20 -12.91 -1.62 -10.34
CA MET A 20 -12.84 -0.51 -9.39
C MET A 20 -12.73 -1.01 -7.94
N LEU A 21 -13.50 -2.04 -7.55
CA LEU A 21 -13.40 -2.62 -6.21
C LEU A 21 -12.05 -3.31 -5.97
N ALA A 22 -11.51 -4.01 -6.99
CA ALA A 22 -10.18 -4.61 -6.93
C ALA A 22 -9.10 -3.54 -6.69
N ASN A 23 -9.10 -2.47 -7.49
CA ASN A 23 -8.13 -1.38 -7.35
C ASN A 23 -8.22 -0.70 -5.97
N MET A 24 -9.44 -0.38 -5.51
CA MET A 24 -9.61 0.22 -4.18
C MET A 24 -9.19 -0.73 -3.05
N ALA A 25 -9.38 -2.05 -3.21
CA ALA A 25 -8.94 -3.03 -2.23
C ALA A 25 -7.42 -3.15 -2.19
N SER A 26 -6.75 -3.16 -3.35
CA SER A 26 -5.28 -3.10 -3.43
C SER A 26 -4.74 -1.86 -2.73
N SER A 27 -5.28 -0.67 -3.04
CA SER A 27 -4.86 0.57 -2.37
C SER A 27 -5.12 0.57 -0.87
N LEU A 28 -6.23 -0.03 -0.41
CA LEU A 28 -6.51 -0.17 1.03
C LEU A 28 -5.51 -1.10 1.71
N ILE A 29 -5.11 -2.20 1.06
CA ILE A 29 -4.14 -3.15 1.61
C ILE A 29 -2.74 -2.51 1.70
N GLU A 30 -2.35 -1.72 0.69
CA GLU A 30 -1.05 -1.06 0.64
C GLU A 30 -0.96 0.08 1.65
N HIS A 31 -1.92 1.01 1.62
CA HIS A 31 -1.86 2.23 2.43
C HIS A 31 -2.55 2.11 3.80
N LYS A 32 -3.20 0.97 4.09
CA LYS A 32 -3.97 0.67 5.32
C LYS A 32 -5.20 1.54 5.57
N ARG A 33 -5.31 2.68 4.88
CA ARG A 33 -6.40 3.66 4.98
C ARG A 33 -6.55 4.40 3.65
N ILE A 34 -7.80 4.57 3.20
CA ILE A 34 -8.13 5.38 2.02
C ILE A 34 -9.39 6.23 2.26
N SER A 35 -9.51 7.34 1.53
CA SER A 35 -10.68 8.22 1.53
C SER A 35 -11.51 8.00 0.26
N THR A 36 -12.83 7.82 0.40
CA THR A 36 -13.75 7.58 -0.71
C THR A 36 -15.17 8.02 -0.36
N THR A 37 -16.16 7.75 -1.21
CA THR A 37 -17.57 8.04 -0.89
C THR A 37 -18.16 6.97 0.02
N VAL A 38 -19.14 7.32 0.85
CA VAL A 38 -19.82 6.39 1.78
C VAL A 38 -20.32 5.14 1.06
N SER A 39 -20.91 5.30 -0.12
CA SER A 39 -21.45 4.19 -0.92
C SER A 39 -20.35 3.24 -1.41
N LYS A 40 -19.21 3.77 -1.86
CA LYS A 40 -18.04 2.96 -2.26
C LYS A 40 -17.40 2.27 -1.06
N ALA A 41 -17.23 2.96 0.06
CA ALA A 41 -16.66 2.39 1.28
C ALA A 41 -17.48 1.19 1.80
N LYS A 42 -18.81 1.31 1.83
CA LYS A 42 -19.71 0.20 2.24
C LYS A 42 -19.63 -1.00 1.29
N ALA A 43 -19.51 -0.77 -0.02
CA ALA A 43 -19.34 -1.84 -0.99
C ALA A 43 -17.95 -2.48 -0.88
N LEU A 44 -16.91 -1.68 -0.66
CA LEU A 44 -15.54 -2.15 -0.48
C LEU A 44 -15.41 -3.02 0.77
N LYS A 45 -16.07 -2.66 1.87
CA LYS A 45 -16.12 -3.49 3.09
C LYS A 45 -16.60 -4.92 2.79
N GLN A 46 -17.70 -5.06 2.05
CA GLN A 46 -18.21 -6.40 1.69
C GLN A 46 -17.25 -7.18 0.78
N PHE A 47 -16.43 -6.48 -0.01
CA PHE A 47 -15.47 -7.10 -0.92
C PHE A 47 -14.17 -7.53 -0.22
N VAL A 48 -13.65 -6.71 0.71
CA VAL A 48 -12.33 -6.91 1.33
C VAL A 48 -12.37 -7.84 2.55
N GLU A 49 -13.46 -7.84 3.33
CA GLU A 49 -13.56 -8.66 4.55
C GLU A 49 -13.35 -10.17 4.25
N PRO A 50 -13.97 -10.77 3.22
CA PRO A 50 -13.70 -12.18 2.88
C PRO A 50 -12.27 -12.45 2.41
N LEU A 51 -11.59 -11.46 1.81
CA LEU A 51 -10.19 -11.60 1.38
C LEU A 51 -9.25 -11.66 2.59
N ILE A 52 -9.47 -10.80 3.58
CA ILE A 52 -8.71 -10.81 4.84
C ILE A 52 -8.98 -12.10 5.62
N THR A 53 -10.22 -12.59 5.66
CA THR A 53 -10.53 -13.89 6.29
C THR A 53 -9.75 -15.02 5.62
N LYS A 54 -9.65 -15.04 4.29
CA LYS A 54 -8.86 -16.06 3.57
C LYS A 54 -7.36 -15.92 3.80
N SER A 55 -6.86 -14.70 3.97
CA SER A 55 -5.42 -14.47 4.13
C SER A 55 -4.85 -14.96 5.45
N LYS A 56 -5.69 -15.16 6.48
CA LYS A 56 -5.28 -15.77 7.75
C LYS A 56 -4.70 -17.17 7.61
N LYS A 57 -5.15 -17.93 6.60
CA LYS A 57 -4.61 -19.25 6.29
C LYS A 57 -3.75 -19.15 5.03
N ASP A 58 -2.43 -19.13 5.21
CA ASP A 58 -1.49 -19.04 4.09
C ASP A 58 -1.39 -20.38 3.35
N THR A 59 -2.18 -20.54 2.30
CA THR A 59 -2.14 -21.70 1.41
C THR A 59 -2.06 -21.24 -0.04
N THR A 60 -1.46 -22.06 -0.91
CA THR A 60 -1.39 -21.79 -2.36
C THR A 60 -2.77 -21.55 -2.97
N HIS A 61 -3.78 -22.30 -2.52
CA HIS A 61 -5.16 -22.12 -2.97
C HIS A 61 -5.71 -20.73 -2.58
N ASN A 62 -5.55 -20.31 -1.32
CA ASN A 62 -6.01 -19.01 -0.86
C ASN A 62 -5.29 -17.85 -1.56
N ARG A 63 -3.98 -17.98 -1.80
CA ARG A 63 -3.21 -16.98 -2.58
C ARG A 63 -3.74 -16.84 -4.00
N ARG A 64 -4.07 -17.95 -4.69
CA ARG A 64 -4.68 -17.93 -6.04
C ARG A 64 -6.06 -17.27 -6.04
N LEU A 65 -6.88 -17.56 -5.03
CA LEU A 65 -8.21 -16.93 -4.87
C LEU A 65 -8.11 -15.43 -4.58
N ALA A 66 -7.14 -15.00 -3.78
CA ALA A 66 -6.91 -13.57 -3.51
C ALA A 66 -6.41 -12.87 -4.78
N PHE A 67 -5.49 -13.49 -5.51
CA PHE A 67 -4.95 -12.95 -6.77
C PHE A 67 -6.02 -12.82 -7.85
N SER A 68 -6.95 -13.76 -7.97
CA SER A 68 -8.04 -13.66 -8.96
C SER A 68 -8.97 -12.46 -8.69
N ALA A 69 -9.11 -12.06 -7.43
CA ALA A 69 -9.91 -10.91 -7.01
C ALA A 69 -9.16 -9.58 -7.12
N LEU A 70 -7.91 -9.51 -6.64
CA LEU A 70 -7.11 -8.26 -6.57
C LEU A 70 -6.38 -7.95 -7.87
N ARG A 71 -5.91 -8.99 -8.60
CA ARG A 71 -5.08 -8.89 -9.81
C ARG A 71 -3.77 -8.13 -9.64
N ASP A 72 -3.31 -8.00 -8.40
CA ASP A 72 -2.07 -7.32 -8.04
C ASP A 72 -1.21 -8.23 -7.14
N LYS A 73 0.01 -8.51 -7.57
CA LYS A 73 0.95 -9.37 -6.83
C LYS A 73 1.49 -8.68 -5.58
N TYR A 74 1.65 -7.36 -5.58
CA TYR A 74 2.20 -6.60 -4.46
C TYR A 74 1.19 -6.52 -3.33
N ALA A 75 -0.06 -6.16 -3.64
CA ALA A 75 -1.15 -6.19 -2.68
C ALA A 75 -1.38 -7.60 -2.10
N VAL A 76 -1.29 -8.66 -2.90
CA VAL A 76 -1.42 -10.04 -2.39
C VAL A 76 -0.25 -10.40 -1.46
N ALA A 77 0.99 -10.02 -1.80
CA ALA A 77 2.12 -10.26 -0.92
C ALA A 77 1.94 -9.56 0.45
N GLU A 78 1.52 -8.30 0.43
CA GLU A 78 1.28 -7.51 1.64
C GLU A 78 0.09 -8.02 2.47
N LEU A 79 -0.96 -8.51 1.80
CA LEU A 79 -2.14 -9.08 2.44
C LEU A 79 -1.80 -10.29 3.32
N PHE A 80 -0.95 -11.20 2.82
CA PHE A 80 -0.58 -12.42 3.54
C PHE A 80 0.60 -12.23 4.50
N ARG A 81 1.53 -11.31 4.19
CA ARG A 81 2.70 -11.06 5.04
C ARG A 81 2.40 -10.07 6.16
N GLY A 82 1.98 -8.85 5.82
CA GLY A 82 1.78 -7.78 6.80
C GLY A 82 0.38 -7.82 7.43
N VAL A 83 -0.66 -7.80 6.59
CA VAL A 83 -2.05 -7.62 7.08
C VAL A 83 -2.53 -8.84 7.86
N ALA A 84 -2.38 -10.04 7.33
CA ALA A 84 -2.85 -11.26 7.99
C ALA A 84 -2.23 -11.45 9.38
N GLN A 85 -0.93 -11.19 9.53
CA GLN A 85 -0.22 -11.30 10.80
C GLN A 85 -0.75 -10.30 11.83
N LYS A 86 -0.94 -9.04 11.45
CA LYS A 86 -1.42 -8.00 12.38
C LYS A 86 -2.89 -8.18 12.78
N VAL A 87 -3.70 -8.74 11.89
CA VAL A 87 -5.12 -9.04 12.17
C VAL A 87 -5.28 -10.22 13.14
N GLY A 88 -4.37 -11.20 13.09
CA GLY A 88 -4.35 -12.35 14.00
C GLY A 88 -5.70 -13.06 14.13
N ASP A 89 -6.18 -13.22 15.36
CA ASP A 89 -7.35 -14.02 15.70
C ASP A 89 -8.68 -13.25 15.70
N ARG A 90 -8.70 -11.98 15.28
CA ARG A 90 -9.94 -11.16 15.24
C ARG A 90 -11.06 -11.89 14.48
N PRO A 91 -12.24 -12.17 15.06
CA PRO A 91 -13.25 -13.02 14.41
C PRO A 91 -13.88 -12.40 13.15
N GLY A 92 -13.84 -11.07 13.00
CA GLY A 92 -14.31 -10.35 11.83
C GLY A 92 -14.34 -8.84 12.04
N GLY A 93 -14.77 -8.09 11.03
CA GLY A 93 -14.82 -6.63 11.11
C GLY A 93 -13.43 -6.01 11.08
N TYR A 94 -12.62 -6.43 10.11
CA TYR A 94 -11.24 -5.96 9.94
C TYR A 94 -11.18 -4.51 9.46
N THR A 95 -12.26 -4.01 8.86
CA THR A 95 -12.36 -2.65 8.37
C THR A 95 -13.36 -1.80 9.14
N ARG A 96 -12.95 -0.55 9.38
CA ARG A 96 -13.79 0.51 9.94
C ARG A 96 -14.09 1.54 8.85
N VAL A 97 -15.33 2.02 8.81
CA VAL A 97 -15.76 3.12 7.92
C VAL A 97 -16.16 4.29 8.80
N ILE A 98 -15.45 5.40 8.69
CA ILE A 98 -15.69 6.64 9.43
C ILE A 98 -16.25 7.66 8.44
N LYS A 99 -17.43 8.20 8.74
CA LYS A 99 -17.98 9.32 7.95
C LYS A 99 -17.15 10.57 8.24
N MET A 100 -16.81 11.30 7.18
CA MET A 100 -16.13 12.58 7.30
C MET A 100 -17.18 13.69 7.13
N GLY A 101 -17.06 14.51 6.08
CA GLY A 101 -18.07 15.45 5.66
C GLY A 101 -18.54 15.21 4.22
N ASN A 102 -19.14 16.23 3.62
CA ASN A 102 -19.49 16.20 2.21
C ASN A 102 -18.41 16.89 1.38
N ARG A 103 -18.21 16.39 0.16
CA ARG A 103 -17.26 16.99 -0.79
C ARG A 103 -17.84 18.26 -1.41
N LEU A 104 -16.99 19.29 -1.53
CA LEU A 104 -17.34 20.52 -2.23
C LEU A 104 -17.52 20.27 -3.73
N GLY A 105 -18.57 20.83 -4.33
CA GLY A 105 -18.87 20.73 -5.75
C GLY A 105 -20.04 19.80 -6.09
N ASP A 106 -20.02 18.56 -5.58
CA ASP A 106 -21.10 17.57 -5.84
C ASP A 106 -21.85 17.13 -4.57
N ASN A 107 -21.50 17.71 -3.41
CA ASN A 107 -22.06 17.41 -2.10
C ASN A 107 -22.06 15.91 -1.76
N ALA A 108 -21.14 15.13 -2.34
CA ALA A 108 -21.07 13.70 -2.10
C ALA A 108 -20.58 13.41 -0.68
N SER A 109 -21.31 12.57 0.05
CA SER A 109 -20.91 12.17 1.40
C SER A 109 -19.65 11.30 1.38
N MET A 110 -18.59 11.78 2.04
CA MET A 110 -17.28 11.15 2.10
C MET A 110 -17.12 10.29 3.34
N ALA A 111 -16.31 9.25 3.21
CA ALA A 111 -15.92 8.36 4.28
C ALA A 111 -14.46 7.92 4.13
N MET A 112 -13.81 7.77 5.26
CA MET A 112 -12.51 7.13 5.38
C MET A 112 -12.73 5.66 5.73
N ILE A 113 -12.11 4.75 4.99
CA ILE A 113 -12.09 3.32 5.32
C ILE A 113 -10.67 2.92 5.71
N GLU A 114 -10.52 2.25 6.85
CA GLU A 114 -9.23 1.87 7.43
C GLU A 114 -9.25 0.43 7.95
N LEU A 115 -8.07 -0.19 8.00
CA LEU A 115 -7.84 -1.44 8.72
C LEU A 115 -7.75 -1.16 10.22
N VAL A 116 -8.59 -1.84 11.01
CA VAL A 116 -8.73 -1.61 12.45
C VAL A 116 -7.41 -1.82 13.19
N ASP A 117 -6.70 -2.90 12.87
CA ASP A 117 -5.49 -3.31 13.58
C ASP A 117 -4.24 -2.48 13.18
N PHE A 118 -4.37 -1.58 12.20
CA PHE A 118 -3.31 -0.66 11.78
C PHE A 118 -3.49 0.77 12.31
N ASN A 119 -4.48 1.01 13.18
CA ASN A 119 -4.67 2.32 13.79
C ASN A 119 -3.83 2.46 15.07
N ASP A 120 -2.70 3.15 14.97
CA ASP A 120 -1.73 3.28 16.06
C ASP A 120 -2.20 4.20 17.21
N VAL A 121 -3.28 4.98 17.02
CA VAL A 121 -3.81 5.85 18.09
C VAL A 121 -4.41 5.04 19.25
N TYR A 122 -5.04 3.91 18.93
CA TYR A 122 -5.75 3.07 19.90
C TYR A 122 -5.08 1.69 20.11
N ASN A 123 -4.26 1.23 19.16
CA ASN A 123 -3.56 -0.05 19.25
C ASN A 123 -2.21 0.10 19.97
N ASN A 124 -2.20 0.81 21.09
CA ASN A 124 -1.04 0.91 21.98
C ASN A 124 -0.91 -0.39 22.80
N GLU A 125 -0.59 -1.49 22.14
CA GLU A 125 -0.01 -2.62 22.87
C GLU A 125 1.30 -2.14 23.49
N LYS A 126 1.33 -2.17 24.82
CA LYS A 126 2.50 -1.81 25.62
C LYS A 126 3.71 -2.56 25.07
N VAL A 127 4.63 -1.83 24.45
CA VAL A 127 5.96 -2.36 24.12
C VAL A 127 6.55 -2.84 25.44
N ALA A 128 6.56 -4.16 25.65
CA ALA A 128 7.14 -4.75 26.84
C ALA A 128 8.59 -4.22 26.93
N PRO A 129 8.99 -3.56 28.03
CA PRO A 129 10.32 -3.01 28.12
C PRO A 129 11.32 -4.15 27.96
N LYS A 130 12.16 -4.09 26.92
CA LYS A 130 13.32 -4.98 26.82
C LYS A 130 14.09 -4.85 28.13
N LYS A 131 14.13 -5.91 28.94
CA LYS A 131 14.99 -5.97 30.13
C LYS A 131 16.41 -5.78 29.65
N SER A 132 16.92 -4.55 29.78
CA SER A 132 18.35 -4.29 29.70
C SER A 132 18.99 -5.12 30.80
N THR A 133 19.64 -6.22 30.44
CA THR A 133 20.59 -6.91 31.30
C THR A 133 21.76 -5.96 31.52
N ARG A 134 21.58 -5.04 32.48
CA ARG A 134 22.63 -4.17 32.99
C ARG A 134 23.61 -5.08 33.74
N ARG A 135 24.54 -5.66 32.99
CA ARG A 135 25.75 -6.29 33.53
C ARG A 135 26.63 -5.15 34.04
N SER A 136 26.29 -4.59 35.20
CA SER A 136 27.15 -3.64 35.89
C SER A 136 28.36 -4.41 36.40
N ARG A 137 29.46 -4.20 35.69
CA ARG A 137 30.83 -4.55 36.06
C ARG A 137 31.08 -4.36 37.54
N SER A 138 31.59 -5.43 38.14
CA SER A 138 32.40 -5.44 39.36
C SER A 138 33.46 -4.34 39.28
N ARG A 139 33.51 -3.47 40.29
CA ARG A 139 34.67 -2.63 40.58
C ARG A 139 35.70 -3.51 41.29
N LYS A 140 36.84 -3.76 40.65
CA LYS A 140 38.12 -3.85 41.36
C LYS A 140 39.22 -3.22 40.50
N LYS A 141 39.99 -2.38 41.17
CA LYS A 141 41.00 -1.42 40.72
C LYS A 141 42.39 -2.09 40.63
N GLU A 142 43.32 -1.35 40.00
CA GLU A 142 44.79 -1.55 39.88
C GLU A 142 45.17 -2.30 38.60
N GLY A 143 45.66 -1.63 37.54
CA GLY A 143 46.97 -0.96 37.36
C GLY A 143 47.45 -1.50 36.00
N SER A 144 48.01 -0.77 35.03
CA SER A 144 49.06 0.26 35.02
C SER A 144 49.03 0.96 33.64
N GLY A 145 49.88 1.98 33.45
CA GLY A 145 50.05 2.77 32.21
C GLY A 145 50.32 1.91 30.95
N GLU A 146 50.23 2.43 29.73
CA GLU A 146 50.83 3.67 29.25
C GLU A 146 50.37 4.02 27.81
N ILE A 147 50.41 5.33 27.49
CA ILE A 147 50.69 5.99 26.19
C ILE A 147 49.65 5.80 25.06
N GLY A 148 48.86 6.82 24.71
CA GLY A 148 49.21 7.87 23.72
C GLY A 148 48.84 7.37 22.31
N VAL A 149 47.91 7.96 21.56
CA VAL A 149 48.12 9.13 20.69
C VAL A 149 46.81 9.91 20.43
N ASN A 150 46.91 11.23 20.64
CA ASN A 150 46.25 12.39 20.02
C ASN A 150 45.08 12.22 19.03
N SER A 151 43.91 12.69 19.48
CA SER A 151 43.22 13.95 19.09
C SER A 151 43.39 14.59 17.69
N ILE A 152 42.26 15.20 17.28
CA ILE A 152 42.03 16.37 16.37
C ILE A 152 41.29 15.95 15.08
N VAL A 153 39.98 16.20 14.88
CA VAL A 153 39.12 17.41 14.92
C VAL A 153 39.33 18.36 13.73
N SER A 154 38.19 18.74 13.13
CA SER A 154 37.95 19.85 12.17
C SER A 154 38.39 19.64 10.72
N GLU A 155 37.69 20.10 9.67
CA GLU A 155 36.37 20.73 9.48
C GLU A 155 36.17 20.91 7.96
N LYS A 156 34.91 20.98 7.52
CA LYS A 156 34.34 21.76 6.38
C LYS A 156 34.78 21.57 4.91
N GLN A 157 33.73 21.29 4.11
CA GLN A 157 33.30 21.91 2.83
C GLN A 157 34.25 21.79 1.63
N SER A 158 33.84 21.43 0.41
CA SER A 158 32.73 21.98 -0.40
C SER A 158 32.47 21.16 -1.68
N THR A 159 31.22 21.22 -2.18
CA THR A 159 30.77 21.20 -3.61
C THR A 159 31.18 20.02 -4.51
N GLU A 160 30.25 19.26 -5.14
CA GLU A 160 29.46 19.71 -6.30
C GLU A 160 28.10 19.00 -6.44
N LYS A 161 27.16 19.73 -7.04
CA LYS A 161 25.81 19.33 -7.45
C LYS A 161 25.85 18.63 -8.81
N LEU A 162 25.10 17.54 -8.99
CA LEU A 162 24.51 17.21 -10.29
C LEU A 162 23.01 16.92 -10.10
N VAL A 163 22.23 17.83 -10.68
CA VAL A 163 20.78 17.81 -10.83
C VAL A 163 20.46 17.01 -12.09
N PHE A 164 19.54 16.05 -12.01
CA PHE A 164 18.96 15.39 -13.19
C PHE A 164 17.46 15.66 -13.21
N GLU A 165 17.04 16.49 -14.16
CA GLU A 165 15.65 16.61 -14.60
C GLU A 165 15.55 16.35 -16.12
N PRO A 166 14.37 15.95 -16.61
CA PRO A 166 14.21 15.10 -17.78
C PRO A 166 14.13 15.89 -19.11
N LYS A 167 14.59 15.28 -20.21
CA LYS A 167 14.31 15.79 -21.57
C LYS A 167 13.12 15.06 -22.19
N ALA A 168 12.06 15.82 -22.41
CA ALA A 168 11.00 15.58 -23.39
C ALA A 168 10.98 16.77 -24.36
N GLN A 169 10.99 16.48 -25.67
CA GLN A 169 10.65 17.31 -26.86
C GLN A 169 11.42 16.68 -28.05
N ALA A 170 10.93 16.54 -29.27
CA ALA A 170 9.65 16.74 -29.94
C ALA A 170 9.78 15.99 -31.28
N LYS A 171 8.70 15.37 -31.79
CA LYS A 171 8.62 14.88 -33.17
C LYS A 171 7.36 15.46 -33.79
N GLU A 172 7.54 16.40 -34.71
CA GLU A 172 6.52 16.74 -35.70
C GLU A 172 7.20 17.18 -37.02
N ALA A 173 6.66 16.64 -38.12
CA ALA A 173 6.78 17.05 -39.52
C ALA A 173 8.13 16.94 -40.28
N LYS A 174 8.26 15.89 -41.10
CA LYS A 174 8.36 16.03 -42.57
C LYS A 174 7.85 14.77 -43.26
N ALA A 175 6.78 14.96 -44.03
CA ALA A 175 6.26 14.02 -45.00
C ALA A 175 7.15 14.02 -46.26
N GLU A 176 6.89 13.03 -47.12
CA GLU A 176 7.14 12.98 -48.56
C GLU A 176 8.35 12.16 -49.04
N LYS A 177 8.01 11.13 -49.85
CA LYS A 177 8.85 10.32 -50.76
C LYS A 177 9.53 9.07 -50.19
N THR A 178 8.77 7.97 -50.12
CA THR A 178 9.17 6.64 -50.64
C THR A 178 7.93 5.74 -50.67
N GLU A 179 7.05 6.00 -51.62
CA GLU A 179 5.98 5.08 -52.03
C GLU A 179 6.08 5.01 -53.55
N LYS A 180 7.09 4.26 -54.02
CA LYS A 180 7.37 3.87 -55.41
C LYS A 180 8.58 2.93 -55.34
N ASP A 181 8.30 1.63 -55.15
CA ASP A 181 9.14 0.48 -55.55
C ASP A 181 8.77 -0.76 -54.70
N LYS A 182 7.52 -1.22 -54.77
CA LYS A 182 7.15 -2.61 -54.41
C LYS A 182 5.98 -3.21 -55.22
N ASP A 183 5.61 -2.61 -56.36
CA ASP A 183 4.70 -3.23 -57.33
C ASP A 183 5.38 -3.25 -58.70
N LYS A 184 6.29 -4.21 -58.85
CA LYS A 184 6.81 -4.77 -60.11
C LYS A 184 7.73 -5.91 -59.72
N ASP A 185 7.16 -7.09 -59.49
CA ASP A 185 7.65 -8.36 -60.04
C ASP A 185 6.91 -9.57 -59.48
N LYS A 186 6.52 -10.45 -60.41
CA LYS A 186 5.84 -11.76 -60.31
C LYS A 186 4.31 -11.69 -60.39
N GLN A 187 3.74 -11.89 -61.58
CA GLN A 187 3.53 -13.19 -62.26
C GLN A 187 2.76 -14.18 -61.39
#